data_AF-A0A1V5G1A7-F1
#
_entry.id   AF-A0A1V5G1A7-F1
#
_cell.length_a   1.000
_cell.length_b   1.000
_cell.length_c   1.000
_cell.angle_alpha   90.00
_cell.angle_beta   90.00
_cell.angle_gamma   90.00
#
_symmetry.space_group_name_H-M   'P 1'
#
loop_
_entity.id
_entity.type
_entity.pdbx_description
1 polymer ?
#
loop_
_entity_poly.entity_id
_entity_poly.type
_entity_poly.pdbx_seq_one_letter_code
_entity_poly.pdbx_strand_id
1 'polypeptide(L)'
;MNLRHVSLLLLVLLLAAPWRLAAQNGLEITLPDNPLALGDEVHVQVSGRWLTGCPPQLVAAHLQGLQMRLRAKQQPSAACAGQSTEILLDTRVLAKTMRIRRAGVYRVQLDVETPDGIETHAFALLQIGPVEWRGKPEAGFWWGATKGEFTNAGPGLGFQLEVQQNQLSALLAGYDTQGEPRWWLGAGQVRGNIAALELSALRQGGGPFQDYQSPKTSVAEGMAWFELQGPANAVVWLVDRIRADGTALDVRPHSIVRFNFAASAAEGMLGRWWIGEDGGVASERAQLWVEFSKVQVELDGFSLHDSDGWYRLQCQQHAEARDAVPSSCRLYSAQASIEFEFDQIAIQQWRGQSSRGKSAVAVRIDALPADDVAH
;
A
#
# COMPACT_ATOMS: atom_id res chain seq x y z
N MET A 1 -35.93 36.36 0.76
CA MET A 1 -36.02 35.18 1.65
C MET A 1 -35.34 34.01 0.93
N ASN A 2 -34.01 33.94 0.91
CA ASN A 2 -33.15 33.27 1.91
C ASN A 2 -33.55 31.83 2.23
N LEU A 3 -32.99 30.89 1.45
CA LEU A 3 -32.60 29.55 1.89
C LEU A 3 -31.34 29.14 1.11
N ARG A 4 -30.21 29.68 1.57
CA ARG A 4 -28.87 29.11 1.37
C ARG A 4 -28.47 28.46 2.69
N HIS A 5 -27.72 27.36 2.61
CA HIS A 5 -27.00 26.67 3.69
C HIS A 5 -27.75 25.56 4.43
N VAL A 6 -27.94 24.43 3.76
CA VAL A 6 -27.83 23.11 4.39
C VAL A 6 -27.07 22.21 3.40
N SER A 7 -26.23 21.31 3.91
CA SER A 7 -25.52 20.24 3.17
C SER A 7 -24.04 20.43 2.79
N LEU A 8 -23.28 21.32 3.45
CA LEU A 8 -21.81 21.24 3.42
C LEU A 8 -21.18 20.68 4.70
N LEU A 9 -21.98 20.43 5.75
CA LEU A 9 -21.46 20.02 7.07
C LEU A 9 -21.28 18.51 7.25
N LEU A 10 -21.77 17.66 6.33
CA LEU A 10 -21.69 16.20 6.47
C LEU A 10 -20.39 15.58 5.92
N LEU A 11 -19.61 16.29 5.11
CA LEU A 11 -18.39 15.73 4.49
C LEU A 11 -17.13 15.91 5.34
N VAL A 12 -17.13 16.83 6.30
CA VAL A 12 -15.92 17.20 7.08
C VAL A 12 -15.76 16.35 8.36
N LEU A 13 -16.81 15.67 8.82
CA LEU A 13 -16.77 14.85 10.05
C LEU A 13 -16.23 13.42 9.83
N LEU A 14 -15.86 13.04 8.61
CA LEU A 14 -15.23 11.74 8.29
C LEU A 14 -13.69 11.72 8.50
N LEU A 15 -13.08 12.86 8.83
CA LEU A 15 -11.62 13.02 8.82
C LEU A 15 -10.92 12.68 10.14
N ALA A 16 -11.64 12.26 11.19
CA ALA A 16 -11.04 11.95 12.48
C ALA A 16 -11.69 10.75 13.17
N ALA A 17 -11.56 9.54 12.59
CA ALA A 17 -11.35 8.26 13.29
C ALA A 17 -11.68 7.00 12.45
N PRO A 18 -11.03 6.74 11.30
CA PRO A 18 -11.19 5.44 10.64
C PRO A 18 -10.65 4.27 11.49
N TRP A 19 -9.76 4.54 12.45
CA TRP A 19 -9.14 3.51 13.29
C TRP A 19 -10.10 2.91 14.32
N ARG A 20 -11.17 3.64 14.70
CA ARG A 20 -12.19 3.13 15.65
C ARG A 20 -13.35 2.41 14.98
N LEU A 21 -13.51 2.50 13.65
CA LEU A 21 -14.60 1.82 12.94
C LEU A 21 -14.31 0.35 12.66
N ALA A 22 -13.03 -0.07 12.59
CA ALA A 22 -12.65 -1.48 12.54
C ALA A 22 -13.13 -2.28 13.77
N ALA A 23 -13.42 -1.61 14.89
CA ALA A 23 -13.75 -2.22 16.17
C ALA A 23 -15.24 -2.50 16.41
N GLN A 24 -16.16 -2.13 15.52
CA GLN A 24 -17.58 -2.33 15.84
C GLN A 24 -17.97 -3.81 15.98
N ASN A 25 -17.26 -4.74 15.31
CA ASN A 25 -17.46 -6.20 15.42
C ASN A 25 -16.16 -7.01 15.17
N GLY A 26 -14.98 -6.49 15.53
CA GLY A 26 -13.69 -7.13 15.17
C GLY A 26 -12.64 -7.05 16.27
N LEU A 27 -11.65 -7.95 16.18
CA LEU A 27 -10.45 -7.92 17.00
C LEU A 27 -9.42 -6.99 16.37
N GLU A 28 -8.82 -6.12 17.18
CA GLU A 28 -7.76 -5.20 16.79
C GLU A 28 -6.40 -5.71 17.26
N ILE A 29 -5.39 -5.66 16.39
CA ILE A 29 -4.00 -6.00 16.70
C ILE A 29 -3.20 -4.71 16.86
N THR A 30 -2.51 -4.55 17.99
CA THR A 30 -1.71 -3.36 18.32
C THR A 30 -0.32 -3.71 18.82
N LEU A 31 0.58 -2.72 18.75
CA LEU A 31 1.95 -2.79 19.27
C LEU A 31 2.08 -1.85 20.48
N PRO A 32 1.91 -2.35 21.72
CA PRO A 32 1.93 -1.50 22.93
C PRO A 32 3.27 -0.80 23.16
N ASP A 33 4.39 -1.41 22.75
CA ASP A 33 5.76 -0.96 23.08
C ASP A 33 6.45 -0.19 21.94
N ASN A 34 5.70 0.57 21.13
CA ASN A 34 6.23 1.30 19.98
C ASN A 34 6.86 2.66 20.40
N PRO A 35 8.07 3.06 19.91
CA PRO A 35 8.95 2.39 18.95
C PRO A 35 9.87 1.31 19.55
N LEU A 36 10.11 0.26 18.76
CA LEU A 36 11.06 -0.83 19.06
C LEU A 36 12.32 -0.70 18.20
N ALA A 37 13.48 -1.00 18.78
CA ALA A 37 14.78 -1.11 18.12
C ALA A 37 15.10 -2.56 17.69
N LEU A 38 16.16 -2.72 16.89
CA LEU A 38 16.68 -4.05 16.55
C LEU A 38 17.21 -4.75 17.80
N GLY A 39 16.83 -6.01 18.01
CA GLY A 39 17.19 -6.79 19.18
C GLY A 39 16.15 -6.75 20.30
N ASP A 40 15.26 -5.75 20.30
CA ASP A 40 14.20 -5.63 21.31
C ASP A 40 13.22 -6.80 21.25
N GLU A 41 12.67 -7.14 22.42
CA GLU A 41 11.54 -8.06 22.50
C GLU A 41 10.29 -7.39 21.96
N VAL A 42 9.55 -8.11 21.12
CA VAL A 42 8.30 -7.62 20.54
C VAL A 42 7.12 -8.27 21.23
N HIS A 43 6.22 -7.43 21.72
CA HIS A 43 4.94 -7.84 22.27
C HIS A 43 3.81 -7.27 21.45
N VAL A 44 2.82 -8.10 21.15
CA VAL A 44 1.61 -7.71 20.41
C VAL A 44 0.41 -7.96 21.29
N GLN A 45 -0.54 -7.03 21.25
CA GLN A 45 -1.82 -7.15 21.92
C GLN A 45 -2.93 -7.31 20.89
N VAL A 46 -3.82 -8.26 21.14
CA VAL A 46 -5.09 -8.39 20.43
C VAL A 46 -6.23 -8.07 21.39
N SER A 47 -7.07 -7.11 21.04
CA SER A 47 -8.17 -6.67 21.90
C SER A 47 -9.46 -6.46 21.12
N GLY A 48 -10.58 -6.58 21.81
CA GLY A 48 -11.91 -6.32 21.26
C GLY A 48 -12.93 -7.33 21.74
N ARG A 49 -14.08 -7.37 21.06
CA ARG A 49 -15.21 -8.19 21.46
C ARG A 49 -15.15 -9.59 20.84
N TRP A 50 -15.22 -10.61 21.69
CA TRP A 50 -15.40 -12.01 21.31
C TRP A 50 -16.86 -12.43 21.51
N LEU A 51 -17.44 -13.19 20.57
CA LEU A 51 -18.88 -13.46 20.54
C LEU A 51 -19.40 -14.46 21.59
N THR A 52 -18.50 -15.14 22.30
CA THR A 52 -18.87 -16.16 23.30
C THR A 52 -18.23 -15.83 24.65
N GLY A 53 -18.81 -16.37 25.73
CA GLY A 53 -18.33 -16.14 27.10
C GLY A 53 -17.02 -16.88 27.41
N CYS A 54 -16.51 -17.67 26.47
CA CYS A 54 -15.26 -18.40 26.61
C CYS A 54 -14.27 -17.85 25.59
N PRO A 55 -13.50 -16.83 25.99
CA PRO A 55 -12.52 -16.23 25.12
C PRO A 55 -11.40 -17.23 24.81
N PRO A 56 -10.79 -17.15 23.62
CA PRO A 56 -9.66 -18.00 23.29
C PRO A 56 -8.46 -17.61 24.13
N GLN A 57 -7.57 -18.57 24.39
CA GLN A 57 -6.31 -18.33 25.09
C GLN A 57 -5.15 -18.43 24.11
N LEU A 58 -4.22 -17.47 24.19
CA LEU A 58 -3.02 -17.48 23.35
C LEU A 58 -2.14 -18.67 23.74
N VAL A 59 -1.79 -19.51 22.77
CA VAL A 59 -0.98 -20.72 22.97
C VAL A 59 0.39 -20.64 22.32
N ALA A 60 0.53 -19.84 21.25
CA ALA A 60 1.80 -19.65 20.59
C ALA A 60 1.86 -18.31 19.83
N ALA A 61 3.08 -17.83 19.63
CA ALA A 61 3.39 -16.76 18.71
C ALA A 61 4.65 -17.14 17.92
N HIS A 62 4.58 -17.02 16.60
CA HIS A 62 5.66 -17.37 15.69
C HIS A 62 6.01 -16.16 14.84
N LEU A 63 7.31 -15.82 14.83
CA LEU A 63 7.86 -14.77 13.99
C LEU A 63 8.83 -15.35 12.98
N GLN A 64 8.53 -15.17 11.69
CA GLN A 64 9.37 -15.58 10.56
C GLN A 64 9.53 -14.40 9.59
N GLY A 65 10.71 -13.78 9.58
CA GLY A 65 10.95 -12.59 8.77
C GLY A 65 10.07 -11.42 9.21
N LEU A 66 9.15 -10.99 8.35
CA LEU A 66 8.13 -9.95 8.64
C LEU A 66 6.73 -10.55 8.88
N GLN A 67 6.60 -11.88 8.86
CA GLN A 67 5.33 -12.52 9.16
C GLN A 67 5.26 -12.91 10.63
N MET A 68 4.20 -12.51 11.31
CA MET A 68 3.91 -12.89 12.68
C MET A 68 2.56 -13.61 12.72
N ARG A 69 2.56 -14.85 13.20
CA ARG A 69 1.33 -15.62 13.42
C ARG A 69 1.13 -15.86 14.90
N LEU A 70 0.01 -15.36 15.41
CA LEU A 70 -0.50 -15.59 16.74
C LEU A 70 -1.47 -16.78 16.66
N ARG A 71 -1.31 -17.75 17.56
CA ARG A 71 -2.24 -18.87 17.68
C ARG A 71 -2.91 -18.84 19.02
N ALA A 72 -4.23 -18.88 19.01
CA ALA A 72 -5.03 -19.05 20.20
C ALA A 72 -5.91 -20.30 20.09
N LYS A 73 -6.33 -20.84 21.23
CA LYS A 73 -7.21 -22.01 21.30
C LYS A 73 -8.43 -21.67 22.13
N GLN A 74 -9.61 -21.98 21.61
CA GLN A 74 -10.85 -21.88 22.35
C GLN A 74 -11.17 -23.23 22.99
N GLN A 75 -11.48 -23.22 24.29
CA GLN A 75 -12.02 -24.40 24.96
C GLN A 75 -13.55 -24.40 24.84
N PRO A 76 -14.17 -25.43 24.24
CA PRO A 76 -15.62 -25.49 24.13
C PRO A 76 -16.25 -25.72 25.50
N SER A 77 -17.31 -24.97 25.80
CA SER A 77 -18.21 -25.28 26.91
C SER A 77 -19.62 -24.78 26.59
N ALA A 78 -20.64 -25.57 26.96
CA ALA A 78 -22.04 -25.20 26.77
C ALA A 78 -22.41 -23.93 27.57
N ALA A 79 -21.66 -23.60 28.61
CA ALA A 79 -21.84 -22.39 29.42
C ALA A 79 -21.37 -21.10 28.70
N CYS A 80 -20.72 -21.21 27.54
CA CYS A 80 -20.17 -20.08 26.80
C CYS A 80 -21.16 -19.43 25.81
N ALA A 81 -22.32 -20.05 25.58
CA ALA A 81 -23.26 -19.62 24.57
C ALA A 81 -24.04 -18.36 25.00
N GLY A 82 -24.25 -17.43 24.06
CA GLY A 82 -25.19 -16.31 24.24
C GLY A 82 -24.68 -15.10 25.01
N GLN A 83 -23.41 -15.07 25.43
CA GLN A 83 -22.77 -13.89 26.02
C GLN A 83 -21.51 -13.54 25.26
N SER A 84 -21.35 -12.29 24.84
CA SER A 84 -20.07 -11.81 24.29
C SER A 84 -19.18 -11.27 25.41
N THR A 85 -17.86 -11.46 25.29
CA THR A 85 -16.88 -10.92 26.24
C THR A 85 -15.88 -10.02 25.56
N GLU A 86 -15.42 -8.98 26.24
CA GLU A 86 -14.21 -8.27 25.83
C GLU A 86 -12.98 -9.16 26.12
N ILE A 87 -11.99 -9.12 25.24
CA ILE A 87 -10.75 -9.89 25.37
C ILE A 87 -9.53 -8.99 25.27
N LEU A 88 -8.45 -9.43 25.93
CA LEU A 88 -7.11 -8.93 25.74
C LEU A 88 -6.16 -10.12 25.70
N LEU A 89 -5.64 -10.44 24.52
CA LEU A 89 -4.60 -11.44 24.32
C LEU A 89 -3.26 -10.71 24.20
N ASP A 90 -2.36 -10.94 25.15
CA ASP A 90 -1.04 -10.31 25.17
C ASP A 90 0.04 -11.38 25.01
N THR A 91 0.92 -11.23 24.01
CA THR A 91 2.02 -12.19 23.80
C THR A 91 3.01 -12.28 24.96
N ARG A 92 3.00 -11.34 25.91
CA ARG A 92 3.81 -11.40 27.15
C ARG A 92 3.48 -12.60 28.04
N VAL A 93 2.27 -13.17 27.91
CA VAL A 93 1.89 -14.36 28.68
C VAL A 93 2.58 -15.64 28.18
N LEU A 94 3.22 -15.60 27.01
CA LEU A 94 3.92 -16.73 26.43
C LEU A 94 5.34 -16.85 26.98
N ALA A 95 5.78 -18.09 27.24
CA ALA A 95 7.13 -18.35 27.73
C ALA A 95 8.23 -18.01 26.70
N LYS A 96 7.91 -18.05 25.40
CA LYS A 96 8.86 -17.76 24.33
C LYS A 96 8.72 -16.31 23.87
N THR A 97 9.81 -15.55 24.01
CA THR A 97 9.86 -14.18 23.52
C THR A 97 10.18 -14.13 22.02
N MET A 98 9.61 -13.15 21.35
CA MET A 98 9.92 -12.82 19.96
C MET A 98 10.86 -11.61 19.97
N ARG A 99 11.86 -11.59 19.08
CA ARG A 99 12.79 -10.47 18.97
C ARG A 99 12.82 -9.91 17.57
N ILE A 100 12.88 -8.58 17.48
CA ILE A 100 12.99 -7.87 16.22
C ILE A 100 14.38 -8.08 15.62
N ARG A 101 14.43 -8.66 14.43
CA ARG A 101 15.68 -8.91 13.70
C ARG A 101 15.88 -7.97 12.50
N ARG A 102 14.80 -7.35 12.02
CA ARG A 102 14.82 -6.39 10.92
C ARG A 102 13.71 -5.37 11.10
N ALA A 103 13.98 -4.12 10.74
CA ALA A 103 12.93 -3.11 10.65
C ALA A 103 12.05 -3.39 9.43
N GLY A 104 10.77 -3.03 9.49
CA GLY A 104 9.86 -3.14 8.36
C GLY A 104 8.39 -3.16 8.75
N VAL A 105 7.54 -3.44 7.75
CA VAL A 105 6.11 -3.68 7.94
C VAL A 105 5.89 -5.15 8.24
N TYR A 106 5.48 -5.44 9.47
CA TYR A 106 5.14 -6.78 9.93
C TYR A 106 3.67 -7.09 9.61
N ARG A 107 3.42 -8.26 9.05
CA ARG A 107 2.10 -8.79 8.74
C ARG A 107 1.70 -9.71 9.88
N VAL A 108 0.73 -9.28 10.67
CA VAL A 108 0.33 -9.96 11.90
C VAL A 108 -1.06 -10.56 11.72
N GLN A 109 -1.16 -11.85 12.00
CA GLN A 109 -2.40 -12.61 11.87
C GLN A 109 -2.69 -13.38 13.16
N LEU A 110 -3.95 -13.34 13.62
CA LEU A 110 -4.45 -14.20 14.69
C LEU A 110 -5.25 -15.35 14.09
N ASP A 111 -4.76 -16.57 14.30
CA ASP A 111 -5.50 -17.80 14.02
C ASP A 111 -6.03 -18.38 15.33
N VAL A 112 -7.32 -18.73 15.36
CA VAL A 112 -7.97 -19.35 16.53
C VAL A 112 -8.38 -20.77 16.17
N GLU A 113 -7.91 -21.73 16.96
CA GLU A 113 -8.38 -23.11 16.92
C GLU A 113 -9.69 -23.23 17.71
N THR A 114 -10.76 -23.53 16.99
CA THR A 114 -12.10 -23.83 17.49
C THR A 114 -12.42 -25.31 17.29
N PRO A 115 -13.51 -25.85 17.87
CA PRO A 115 -13.95 -27.21 17.59
C PRO A 115 -14.21 -27.49 16.10
N ASP A 116 -14.59 -26.46 15.35
CA ASP A 116 -14.93 -26.56 13.92
C ASP A 116 -13.70 -26.44 13.00
N GLY A 117 -12.54 -26.05 13.55
CA GLY A 117 -11.30 -25.89 12.80
C GLY A 117 -10.51 -24.65 13.21
N ILE A 118 -9.47 -24.35 12.42
CA ILE A 118 -8.62 -23.18 12.61
C ILE A 118 -9.06 -22.11 11.63
N GLU A 119 -9.38 -20.92 12.14
CA GLU A 119 -9.79 -19.77 11.34
C GLU A 119 -9.03 -18.52 11.73
N THR A 120 -8.91 -17.59 10.79
CA THR A 120 -8.29 -16.28 11.03
C THR A 120 -9.33 -15.32 11.59
N HIS A 121 -9.02 -14.63 12.68
CA HIS A 121 -9.94 -13.71 13.36
C HIS A 121 -9.45 -12.27 13.43
N ALA A 122 -8.17 -12.03 13.19
CA ALA A 122 -7.61 -10.68 13.15
C ALA A 122 -6.42 -10.63 12.18
N PHE A 123 -6.30 -9.49 11.50
CA PHE A 123 -5.16 -9.17 10.65
C PHE A 123 -4.81 -7.69 10.77
N ALA A 124 -3.51 -7.38 10.82
CA ALA A 124 -3.02 -6.01 10.77
C ALA A 124 -1.62 -5.94 10.16
N LEU A 125 -1.29 -4.76 9.65
CA LEU A 125 0.07 -4.37 9.33
C LEU A 125 0.61 -3.50 10.47
N LEU A 126 1.77 -3.85 11.01
CA LEU A 126 2.46 -3.09 12.07
C LEU A 126 3.83 -2.63 11.58
N GLN A 127 4.13 -1.34 11.70
CA GLN A 127 5.47 -0.85 11.39
C GLN A 127 6.37 -0.96 12.63
N ILE A 128 7.52 -1.64 12.50
CA ILE A 128 8.45 -1.85 13.60
C ILE A 128 9.87 -1.45 13.17
N GLY A 129 10.57 -0.71 14.04
CA GLY A 129 11.92 -0.20 13.78
C GLY A 129 11.96 1.09 12.97
N PRO A 130 13.18 1.62 12.72
CA PRO A 130 13.38 2.76 11.82
C PRO A 130 13.13 2.29 10.38
N VAL A 131 11.90 2.47 9.92
CA VAL A 131 11.53 2.16 8.55
C VAL A 131 11.61 3.44 7.74
N GLU A 132 12.57 3.51 6.82
CA GLU A 132 12.63 4.59 5.85
C GLU A 132 11.35 4.60 5.02
N TRP A 133 10.77 5.79 4.89
CA TRP A 133 9.63 6.01 4.02
C TRP A 133 10.05 5.70 2.59
N ARG A 134 9.40 4.70 1.97
CA ARG A 134 9.75 4.21 0.62
C ARG A 134 9.20 5.09 -0.51
N GLY A 135 8.66 6.25 -0.17
CA GLY A 135 8.06 7.18 -1.12
C GLY A 135 6.54 7.09 -1.16
N LYS A 136 5.92 8.20 -1.56
CA LYS A 136 4.48 8.32 -1.73
C LYS A 136 4.05 7.54 -2.98
N PRO A 137 3.04 6.66 -2.91
CA PRO A 137 2.56 5.96 -4.10
C PRO A 137 2.03 6.97 -5.11
N GLU A 138 2.37 6.77 -6.38
CA GLU A 138 1.91 7.62 -7.47
C GLU A 138 0.40 7.48 -7.67
N ALA A 139 -0.21 8.64 -7.95
CA ALA A 139 -1.60 8.69 -8.36
C ALA A 139 -1.81 8.00 -9.72
N GLY A 140 -2.97 7.38 -9.88
CA GLY A 140 -3.44 6.82 -11.14
C GLY A 140 -3.85 5.34 -11.03
N PHE A 141 -3.76 4.62 -12.14
CA PHE A 141 -4.19 3.23 -12.23
C PHE A 141 -3.12 2.26 -11.75
N TRP A 142 -3.55 1.24 -11.02
CA TRP A 142 -2.74 0.16 -10.48
C TRP A 142 -3.44 -1.15 -10.78
N TRP A 143 -2.66 -2.19 -11.06
CA TRP A 143 -3.21 -3.50 -11.39
C TRP A 143 -2.45 -4.61 -10.66
N GLY A 144 -2.98 -5.82 -10.72
CA GLY A 144 -2.29 -7.00 -10.24
C GLY A 144 -0.92 -7.16 -10.90
N ALA A 145 0.12 -7.26 -10.08
CA ALA A 145 1.46 -7.56 -10.55
C ALA A 145 1.50 -9.01 -11.05
N THR A 146 1.86 -9.22 -12.32
CA THR A 146 2.02 -10.56 -12.89
C THR A 146 3.11 -11.38 -12.18
N LYS A 147 4.13 -10.71 -11.63
CA LYS A 147 5.22 -11.31 -10.84
C LYS A 147 5.62 -10.42 -9.65
N GLY A 148 4.72 -10.30 -8.68
CA GLY A 148 5.04 -9.74 -7.37
C GLY A 148 5.31 -10.83 -6.32
N GLU A 149 5.35 -10.42 -5.04
CA GLU A 149 5.42 -11.37 -3.92
C GLU A 149 4.21 -12.33 -3.90
N PHE A 150 3.05 -11.85 -4.34
CA PHE A 150 1.82 -12.63 -4.41
C PHE A 150 1.28 -12.64 -5.83
N THR A 151 1.05 -13.84 -6.37
CA THR A 151 0.54 -14.07 -7.73
C THR A 151 -0.99 -14.19 -7.79
N ASN A 152 -1.69 -13.82 -6.71
CA ASN A 152 -3.14 -13.93 -6.61
C ASN A 152 -3.88 -12.77 -7.30
N ALA A 153 -3.14 -11.91 -7.99
CA ALA A 153 -3.66 -10.76 -8.72
C ALA A 153 -3.56 -11.03 -10.23
N GLY A 154 -4.63 -10.75 -10.96
CA GLY A 154 -4.71 -10.97 -12.40
C GLY A 154 -5.59 -9.92 -13.08
N PRO A 155 -5.76 -10.02 -14.41
CA PRO A 155 -6.64 -9.13 -15.17
C PRO A 155 -8.05 -9.10 -14.56
N GLY A 156 -8.67 -7.91 -14.50
CA GLY A 156 -10.02 -7.72 -13.95
C GLY A 156 -10.07 -7.26 -12.48
N LEU A 157 -8.94 -7.25 -11.77
CA LEU A 157 -8.80 -6.57 -10.48
C LEU A 157 -7.85 -5.38 -10.62
N GLY A 158 -8.32 -4.19 -10.27
CA GLY A 158 -7.55 -2.96 -10.43
C GLY A 158 -7.87 -1.93 -9.36
N PHE A 159 -6.93 -1.03 -9.12
CA PHE A 159 -7.10 0.07 -8.19
C PHE A 159 -6.86 1.38 -8.92
N GLN A 160 -7.63 2.41 -8.59
CA GLN A 160 -7.24 3.79 -8.84
C GLN A 160 -6.84 4.40 -7.50
N LEU A 161 -5.56 4.75 -7.36
CA LEU A 161 -5.02 5.33 -6.14
C LEU A 161 -4.83 6.84 -6.32
N GLU A 162 -5.13 7.58 -5.26
CA GLU A 162 -4.89 9.01 -5.15
C GLU A 162 -4.35 9.28 -3.76
N VAL A 163 -3.31 10.12 -3.64
CA VAL A 163 -2.79 10.52 -2.33
C VAL A 163 -2.69 12.02 -2.20
N GLN A 164 -3.39 12.56 -1.21
CA GLN A 164 -3.38 13.99 -0.87
C GLN A 164 -3.20 14.15 0.63
N GLN A 165 -2.29 15.04 1.07
CA GLN A 165 -2.11 15.35 2.50
C GLN A 165 -1.96 14.11 3.41
N ASN A 166 -1.18 13.10 2.98
CA ASN A 166 -1.04 11.79 3.66
C ASN A 166 -2.33 11.00 3.84
N GLN A 167 -3.33 11.25 3.00
CA GLN A 167 -4.53 10.44 2.88
C GLN A 167 -4.48 9.68 1.55
N LEU A 168 -4.54 8.36 1.61
CA LEU A 168 -4.70 7.49 0.46
C LEU A 168 -6.19 7.26 0.24
N SER A 169 -6.66 7.56 -0.96
CA SER A 169 -7.96 7.14 -1.48
C SER A 169 -7.74 6.05 -2.51
N ALA A 170 -8.58 5.02 -2.48
CA ALA A 170 -8.56 3.93 -3.44
C ALA A 170 -9.96 3.66 -3.96
N LEU A 171 -10.10 3.57 -5.28
CA LEU A 171 -11.22 2.91 -5.94
C LEU A 171 -10.76 1.51 -6.34
N LEU A 172 -11.37 0.47 -5.79
CA LEU A 172 -11.16 -0.92 -6.20
C LEU A 172 -12.20 -1.30 -7.24
N ALA A 173 -11.72 -1.78 -8.38
CA ALA A 173 -12.47 -2.42 -9.45
C ALA A 173 -12.33 -3.93 -9.34
N GLY A 174 -13.44 -4.67 -9.28
CA GLY A 174 -13.40 -6.12 -9.22
C GLY A 174 -14.77 -6.75 -9.41
N TYR A 175 -14.96 -7.90 -8.77
CA TYR A 175 -16.18 -8.70 -8.88
C TYR A 175 -16.65 -9.12 -7.50
N ASP A 176 -17.96 -9.14 -7.28
CA ASP A 176 -18.53 -9.65 -6.05
C ASP A 176 -18.54 -11.19 -5.99
N THR A 177 -19.12 -11.76 -4.94
CA THR A 177 -19.19 -13.22 -4.74
C THR A 177 -19.99 -13.96 -5.82
N GLN A 178 -20.80 -13.26 -6.61
CA GLN A 178 -21.56 -13.82 -7.74
C GLN A 178 -20.80 -13.68 -9.07
N GLY A 179 -19.64 -13.01 -9.07
CA GLY A 179 -18.87 -12.71 -10.27
C GLY A 179 -19.36 -11.47 -11.02
N GLU A 180 -20.28 -10.69 -10.44
CA GLU A 180 -20.78 -9.47 -11.06
C GLU A 180 -19.81 -8.30 -10.81
N PRO A 181 -19.56 -7.42 -11.80
CA PRO A 181 -18.68 -6.27 -11.63
C PRO A 181 -19.15 -5.37 -10.48
N ARG A 182 -18.21 -5.01 -9.60
CA ARG A 182 -18.46 -4.10 -8.48
C ARG A 182 -17.28 -3.17 -8.27
N TRP A 183 -17.59 -1.99 -7.74
CA TRP A 183 -16.62 -0.97 -7.38
C TRP A 183 -16.75 -0.67 -5.90
N TRP A 184 -15.61 -0.58 -5.22
CA TRP A 184 -15.54 -0.17 -3.82
C TRP A 184 -14.69 1.10 -3.71
N LEU A 185 -15.10 2.00 -2.83
CA LEU A 185 -14.34 3.18 -2.47
C LEU A 185 -13.86 3.05 -1.03
N GLY A 186 -12.60 3.41 -0.79
CA GLY A 186 -12.06 3.54 0.56
C GLY A 186 -11.08 4.70 0.64
N ALA A 187 -10.95 5.28 1.83
CA ALA A 187 -9.93 6.28 2.11
C ALA A 187 -9.39 6.12 3.53
N GLY A 188 -8.10 6.38 3.71
CA GLY A 188 -7.41 6.17 4.98
C GLY A 188 -6.12 6.97 5.07
N GLN A 189 -5.64 7.19 6.29
CA GLN A 189 -4.38 7.88 6.51
C GLN A 189 -3.20 6.96 6.19
N VAL A 190 -2.21 7.49 5.49
CA VAL A 190 -0.90 6.87 5.30
C VAL A 190 -0.06 7.16 6.55
N ARG A 191 0.41 6.11 7.23
CA ARG A 191 1.30 6.20 8.40
C ARG A 191 2.51 5.32 8.20
N GLY A 192 3.67 5.96 7.98
CA GLY A 192 4.83 5.24 7.47
C GLY A 192 4.45 4.49 6.19
N ASN A 193 4.92 3.26 6.01
CA ASN A 193 4.67 2.44 4.83
C ASN A 193 3.31 1.70 4.83
N ILE A 194 2.31 2.18 5.60
CA ILE A 194 1.02 1.49 5.78
C ILE A 194 -0.15 2.46 5.54
N ALA A 195 -1.20 1.97 4.88
CA ALA A 195 -2.52 2.59 4.89
C ALA A 195 -3.61 1.53 5.07
N ALA A 196 -4.62 1.81 5.89
CA ALA A 196 -5.78 0.95 6.11
C ALA A 196 -7.04 1.66 5.65
N LEU A 197 -7.79 1.03 4.75
CA LEU A 197 -8.98 1.59 4.12
C LEU A 197 -10.17 0.66 4.35
N GLU A 198 -11.28 1.18 4.86
CA GLU A 198 -12.56 0.48 4.79
C GLU A 198 -13.10 0.60 3.37
N LEU A 199 -13.46 -0.53 2.76
CA LEU A 199 -13.99 -0.60 1.41
C LEU A 199 -15.51 -0.60 1.47
N SER A 200 -16.11 0.48 0.96
CA SER A 200 -17.56 0.65 0.88
C SER A 200 -18.06 0.56 -0.56
N ALA A 201 -19.16 -0.17 -0.75
CA ALA A 201 -19.92 -0.16 -1.99
C ALA A 201 -21.10 0.82 -1.89
N LEU A 202 -21.24 1.69 -2.88
CA LEU A 202 -22.40 2.56 -3.03
C LEU A 202 -23.49 1.79 -3.78
N ARG A 203 -24.71 1.77 -3.23
CA ARG A 203 -25.84 1.00 -3.80
C ARG A 203 -27.06 1.88 -4.03
N GLN A 204 -27.92 1.42 -4.96
CA GLN A 204 -29.21 2.04 -5.28
C GLN A 204 -29.10 3.50 -5.78
N GLY A 205 -28.00 3.85 -6.45
CA GLY A 205 -27.86 5.10 -7.20
C GLY A 205 -28.19 4.91 -8.68
N GLY A 206 -28.36 6.02 -9.40
CA GLY A 206 -28.57 6.01 -10.85
C GLY A 206 -27.26 5.70 -11.59
N GLY A 207 -27.38 4.97 -12.70
CA GLY A 207 -26.24 4.70 -13.59
C GLY A 207 -25.78 5.96 -14.35
N PRO A 208 -24.59 5.93 -14.99
CA PRO A 208 -24.03 7.08 -15.70
C PRO A 208 -24.86 7.54 -16.93
N PHE A 209 -25.78 6.71 -17.40
CA PHE A 209 -26.67 7.00 -18.54
C PHE A 209 -28.14 7.22 -18.13
N GLN A 210 -28.40 7.42 -16.84
CA GLN A 210 -29.73 7.67 -16.28
C GLN A 210 -29.78 9.08 -15.69
N ASP A 211 -31.00 9.56 -15.40
CA ASP A 211 -31.15 10.76 -14.58
C ASP A 211 -30.44 10.60 -13.24
N TYR A 212 -29.86 11.70 -12.76
CA TYR A 212 -29.11 11.68 -11.51
C TYR A 212 -29.98 11.18 -10.36
N GLN A 213 -29.51 10.10 -9.73
CA GLN A 213 -30.06 9.58 -8.50
C GLN A 213 -28.90 9.30 -7.54
N SER A 214 -28.89 10.00 -6.40
CA SER A 214 -27.92 9.77 -5.34
C SER A 214 -28.01 8.33 -4.82
N PRO A 215 -26.89 7.69 -4.46
CA PRO A 215 -26.93 6.39 -3.80
C PRO A 215 -27.73 6.50 -2.48
N LYS A 216 -28.57 5.49 -2.21
CA LYS A 216 -29.37 5.46 -0.97
C LYS A 216 -28.63 4.82 0.19
N THR A 217 -27.67 3.95 -0.10
CA THR A 217 -26.91 3.24 0.92
C THR A 217 -25.43 3.17 0.54
N SER A 218 -24.59 3.21 1.57
CA SER A 218 -23.16 2.87 1.54
C SER A 218 -22.98 1.69 2.48
N VAL A 219 -22.43 0.58 1.97
CA VAL A 219 -22.25 -0.65 2.75
C VAL A 219 -20.77 -0.94 2.81
N ALA A 220 -20.21 -0.99 4.02
CA ALA A 220 -18.86 -1.49 4.26
C ALA A 220 -18.84 -2.99 4.00
N GLU A 221 -18.01 -3.43 3.06
CA GLU A 221 -17.93 -4.83 2.61
C GLU A 221 -16.59 -5.48 2.94
N GLY A 222 -15.56 -4.71 3.28
CA GLY A 222 -14.27 -5.27 3.66
C GLY A 222 -13.24 -4.21 4.00
N MET A 223 -11.99 -4.63 4.19
CA MET A 223 -10.84 -3.74 4.41
C MET A 223 -9.77 -3.98 3.35
N ALA A 224 -9.06 -2.91 2.98
CA ALA A 224 -7.82 -2.98 2.23
C ALA A 224 -6.66 -2.43 3.07
N TRP A 225 -5.70 -3.30 3.39
CA TRP A 225 -4.45 -2.90 4.04
C TRP A 225 -3.33 -2.82 3.00
N PHE A 226 -2.83 -1.62 2.77
CA PHE A 226 -1.72 -1.35 1.87
C PHE A 226 -0.40 -1.38 2.64
N GLU A 227 0.51 -2.25 2.20
CA GLU A 227 1.94 -2.22 2.48
C GLU A 227 2.62 -1.52 1.30
N LEU A 228 3.02 -0.26 1.50
CA LEU A 228 3.64 0.57 0.48
C LEU A 228 5.13 0.23 0.39
N GLN A 229 5.55 -0.34 -0.73
CA GLN A 229 6.92 -0.82 -0.94
C GLN A 229 7.78 0.18 -1.73
N GLY A 230 7.12 1.07 -2.48
CA GLY A 230 7.73 2.15 -3.22
C GLY A 230 6.66 3.02 -3.88
N PRO A 231 7.07 4.02 -4.68
CA PRO A 231 6.13 4.91 -5.36
C PRO A 231 5.30 4.21 -6.46
N ALA A 232 5.76 3.07 -6.99
CA ALA A 232 5.09 2.32 -8.04
C ALA A 232 4.80 0.84 -7.71
N ASN A 233 5.04 0.41 -6.47
CA ASN A 233 4.82 -0.98 -6.03
C ASN A 233 4.22 -1.03 -4.62
N ALA A 234 3.25 -1.92 -4.41
CA ALA A 234 2.67 -2.19 -3.09
C ALA A 234 2.14 -3.62 -2.98
N VAL A 235 1.91 -4.07 -1.76
CA VAL A 235 1.07 -5.24 -1.48
C VAL A 235 -0.21 -4.75 -0.83
N VAL A 236 -1.35 -5.18 -1.35
CA VAL A 236 -2.66 -4.93 -0.73
C VAL A 236 -3.22 -6.23 -0.19
N TRP A 237 -3.63 -6.20 1.08
CA TRP A 237 -4.34 -7.29 1.74
C TRP A 237 -5.81 -6.95 1.79
N LEU A 238 -6.60 -7.63 0.97
CA LEU A 238 -8.06 -7.56 0.99
C LEU A 238 -8.56 -8.48 2.09
N VAL A 239 -9.28 -7.91 3.06
CA VAL A 239 -9.80 -8.62 4.22
C VAL A 239 -11.31 -8.59 4.17
N ASP A 240 -11.90 -9.77 3.99
CA ASP A 240 -13.35 -9.99 3.96
C ASP A 240 -13.78 -10.79 5.21
N ARG A 241 -15.05 -10.66 5.61
CA ARG A 241 -15.64 -11.43 6.70
C ARG A 241 -16.43 -12.60 6.13
N ILE A 242 -15.98 -13.82 6.39
CA ILE A 242 -16.56 -15.02 5.78
C ILE A 242 -17.67 -15.68 6.61
N ARG A 243 -17.75 -15.37 7.89
CA ARG A 243 -18.87 -15.79 8.73
C ARG A 243 -19.95 -14.73 8.78
N ALA A 244 -21.21 -15.16 8.83
CA ALA A 244 -22.35 -14.26 9.01
C ALA A 244 -22.30 -13.48 10.34
N ASP A 245 -21.60 -14.01 11.33
CA ASP A 245 -21.36 -13.36 12.62
C ASP A 245 -20.20 -12.33 12.57
N GLY A 246 -19.51 -12.22 11.43
CA GLY A 246 -18.44 -11.28 11.18
C GLY A 246 -17.08 -11.62 11.79
N THR A 247 -16.92 -12.76 12.47
CA THR A 247 -15.71 -13.01 13.28
C THR A 247 -14.53 -13.60 12.53
N ALA A 248 -14.80 -14.46 11.55
CA ALA A 248 -13.78 -15.09 10.74
C ALA A 248 -13.47 -14.24 9.50
N LEU A 249 -12.19 -14.12 9.20
CA LEU A 249 -11.65 -13.31 8.14
C LEU A 249 -11.08 -14.21 7.04
N ASP A 250 -11.32 -13.83 5.79
CA ASP A 250 -10.51 -14.25 4.66
C ASP A 250 -9.56 -13.12 4.29
N VAL A 251 -8.27 -13.44 4.21
CA VAL A 251 -7.19 -12.47 4.06
C VAL A 251 -6.43 -12.80 2.78
N ARG A 252 -6.66 -12.00 1.74
CA ARG A 252 -6.12 -12.24 0.40
C ARG A 252 -5.09 -11.17 0.03
N PRO A 253 -3.80 -11.53 -0.06
CA PRO A 253 -2.78 -10.61 -0.52
C PRO A 253 -2.73 -10.54 -2.05
N HIS A 254 -2.53 -9.32 -2.56
CA HIS A 254 -2.29 -9.03 -3.95
C HIS A 254 -1.07 -8.10 -4.06
N SER A 255 -0.06 -8.50 -4.83
CA SER A 255 0.95 -7.54 -5.27
C SER A 255 0.35 -6.67 -6.36
N ILE A 256 0.55 -5.36 -6.26
CA ILE A 256 0.07 -4.38 -7.22
C ILE A 256 1.21 -3.47 -7.69
N VAL A 257 1.14 -3.08 -8.96
CA VAL A 257 2.09 -2.14 -9.55
C VAL A 257 1.37 -1.01 -10.26
N ARG A 258 2.01 0.16 -10.31
CA ARG A 258 1.51 1.33 -11.03
C ARG A 258 1.47 1.01 -12.52
N PHE A 259 0.29 1.12 -13.12
CA PHE A 259 0.08 0.82 -14.52
C PHE A 259 0.67 1.90 -15.44
N ASN A 260 1.44 1.47 -16.43
CA ASN A 260 1.99 2.30 -17.47
C ASN A 260 1.31 1.96 -18.80
N PHE A 261 0.78 2.97 -19.49
CA PHE A 261 0.11 2.79 -20.79
C PHE A 261 1.08 2.58 -21.96
N ALA A 262 2.39 2.80 -21.76
CA ALA A 262 3.40 2.47 -22.75
C ALA A 262 3.53 0.94 -22.93
N ALA A 263 4.09 0.49 -24.07
CA ALA A 263 4.19 -0.93 -24.35
C ALA A 263 5.24 -1.65 -23.48
N SER A 264 6.09 -0.90 -22.77
CA SER A 264 6.99 -1.42 -21.74
C SER A 264 7.35 -0.36 -20.70
N ALA A 265 7.92 -0.79 -19.57
CA ALA A 265 8.48 0.11 -18.57
C ALA A 265 9.56 1.04 -19.17
N ALA A 266 10.43 0.50 -20.01
CA ALA A 266 11.50 1.25 -20.66
C ALA A 266 10.97 2.37 -21.57
N GLU A 267 9.97 2.07 -22.40
CA GLU A 267 9.33 3.07 -23.25
C GLU A 267 8.62 4.16 -22.46
N GLY A 268 7.92 3.79 -21.38
CA GLY A 268 7.24 4.79 -20.57
C GLY A 268 8.17 5.69 -19.77
N MET A 269 9.46 5.40 -19.70
CA MET A 269 10.47 6.26 -19.07
C MET A 269 11.15 7.21 -20.08
N LEU A 270 10.87 7.09 -21.37
CA LEU A 270 11.33 8.05 -22.38
C LEU A 270 10.73 9.45 -22.15
N GLY A 271 11.40 10.45 -22.70
CA GLY A 271 11.01 11.85 -22.66
C GLY A 271 11.97 12.71 -21.85
N ARG A 272 11.49 13.90 -21.50
CA ARG A 272 12.25 14.91 -20.78
C ARG A 272 12.19 14.72 -19.28
N TRP A 273 13.36 14.80 -18.65
CA TRP A 273 13.51 14.72 -17.21
C TRP A 273 14.33 15.90 -16.70
N TRP A 274 13.85 16.51 -15.63
CA TRP A 274 14.66 17.34 -14.76
C TRP A 274 15.23 16.47 -13.65
N ILE A 275 16.54 16.52 -13.43
CA ILE A 275 17.25 15.70 -12.44
C ILE A 275 18.10 16.60 -11.56
N GLY A 276 18.05 16.45 -10.24
CA GLY A 276 18.91 17.22 -9.35
C GLY A 276 18.91 16.75 -7.89
N GLU A 277 19.73 17.41 -7.07
CA GLU A 277 19.78 17.18 -5.63
C GLU A 277 18.59 17.85 -4.90
N ASP A 278 17.95 17.12 -3.98
CA ASP A 278 16.81 17.58 -3.19
C ASP A 278 17.28 18.62 -2.14
N GLY A 279 16.65 19.80 -2.09
CA GLY A 279 16.91 20.83 -1.07
C GLY A 279 18.00 21.87 -1.35
N GLY A 280 18.57 21.95 -2.56
CA GLY A 280 19.63 22.92 -2.89
C GLY A 280 19.17 24.09 -3.76
N VAL A 281 19.04 25.29 -3.18
CA VAL A 281 19.09 26.54 -3.95
C VAL A 281 20.46 26.63 -4.62
N ALA A 282 20.47 26.53 -5.95
CA ALA A 282 21.51 26.97 -6.86
C ALA A 282 22.97 26.55 -6.52
N SER A 283 23.35 25.37 -7.00
CA SER A 283 24.50 25.36 -7.90
C SER A 283 23.99 24.88 -9.25
N GLU A 284 24.13 25.67 -10.31
CA GLU A 284 23.71 25.30 -11.68
C GLU A 284 24.30 23.94 -12.14
N ARG A 285 25.38 23.47 -11.48
CA ARG A 285 26.03 22.19 -11.73
C ARG A 285 25.36 20.97 -11.09
N ALA A 286 24.30 21.13 -10.29
CA ALA A 286 23.60 20.01 -9.64
C ALA A 286 22.20 19.78 -10.20
N GLN A 287 21.87 20.39 -11.34
CA GLN A 287 20.60 20.25 -12.03
C GLN A 287 20.87 19.93 -13.50
N LEU A 288 20.22 18.88 -14.01
CA LEU A 288 20.38 18.39 -15.36
C LEU A 288 19.01 18.32 -16.03
N TRP A 289 18.98 18.71 -17.30
CA TRP A 289 17.88 18.44 -18.20
C TRP A 289 18.34 17.35 -19.15
N VAL A 290 17.63 16.24 -19.19
CA VAL A 290 17.99 15.08 -20.01
C VAL A 290 16.78 14.67 -20.83
N GLU A 291 16.96 14.41 -22.12
CA GLU A 291 15.90 13.97 -23.02
C GLU A 291 16.22 12.54 -23.47
N PHE A 292 15.63 11.56 -22.77
CA PHE A 292 15.79 10.16 -23.14
C PHE A 292 14.93 9.84 -24.37
N SER A 293 15.59 9.57 -25.48
CA SER A 293 14.92 9.38 -26.79
C SER A 293 15.08 7.97 -27.36
N LYS A 294 15.97 7.16 -26.79
CA LYS A 294 16.29 5.82 -27.29
C LYS A 294 16.39 4.79 -26.18
N VAL A 295 15.70 3.68 -26.35
CA VAL A 295 15.80 2.48 -25.50
C VAL A 295 16.79 1.49 -26.11
N GLN A 296 17.58 0.87 -25.25
CA GLN A 296 18.36 -0.33 -25.55
C GLN A 296 18.02 -1.41 -24.52
N VAL A 297 17.41 -2.50 -24.96
CA VAL A 297 17.07 -3.62 -24.08
C VAL A 297 18.31 -4.48 -23.82
N GLU A 298 18.49 -4.87 -22.57
CA GLU A 298 19.59 -5.70 -22.07
C GLU A 298 19.03 -6.98 -21.41
N LEU A 299 19.90 -7.94 -21.07
CA LEU A 299 19.45 -9.20 -20.46
C LEU A 299 18.80 -8.99 -19.09
N ASP A 300 19.39 -8.11 -18.27
CA ASP A 300 18.98 -7.84 -16.88
C ASP A 300 18.33 -6.45 -16.71
N GLY A 301 17.78 -5.90 -17.79
CA GLY A 301 17.09 -4.61 -17.79
C GLY A 301 17.17 -3.87 -19.11
N PHE A 302 17.45 -2.57 -19.04
CA PHE A 302 17.54 -1.72 -20.22
C PHE A 302 18.37 -0.46 -19.93
N SER A 303 18.83 0.19 -20.99
CA SER A 303 19.39 1.53 -20.92
C SER A 303 18.59 2.53 -21.76
N LEU A 304 18.47 3.75 -21.24
CA LEU A 304 17.95 4.90 -21.95
C LEU A 304 19.11 5.81 -22.32
N HIS A 305 19.13 6.26 -23.57
CA HIS A 305 20.17 7.14 -24.10
C HIS A 305 19.60 8.52 -24.33
N ASP A 306 20.32 9.52 -23.84
CA ASP A 306 20.03 10.93 -24.06
C ASP A 306 20.18 11.28 -25.53
N SER A 307 19.33 12.19 -26.01
CA SER A 307 19.30 12.66 -27.40
C SER A 307 20.63 13.30 -27.85
N ASP A 308 21.31 13.99 -26.93
CA ASP A 308 22.60 14.63 -27.18
C ASP A 308 23.79 13.69 -26.93
N GLY A 309 23.54 12.47 -26.43
CA GLY A 309 24.57 11.47 -26.14
C GLY A 309 25.42 11.76 -24.90
N TRP A 310 25.05 12.75 -24.07
CA TRP A 310 25.80 13.10 -22.86
C TRP A 310 25.52 12.18 -21.69
N TYR A 311 24.33 11.58 -21.66
CA TYR A 311 23.89 10.77 -20.53
C TYR A 311 23.30 9.44 -20.96
N ARG A 312 23.50 8.44 -20.10
CA ARG A 312 22.88 7.11 -20.22
C ARG A 312 22.32 6.68 -18.88
N LEU A 313 21.02 6.42 -18.83
CA LEU A 313 20.39 5.81 -17.66
C LEU A 313 20.40 4.29 -17.83
N GLN A 314 21.06 3.56 -16.95
CA GLN A 314 21.03 2.09 -16.95
C GLN A 314 20.13 1.61 -15.81
N CYS A 315 19.11 0.82 -16.14
CA CYS A 315 18.10 0.34 -15.22
C CYS A 315 18.14 -1.18 -15.08
N GLN A 316 18.05 -1.66 -13.84
CA GLN A 316 17.93 -3.07 -13.52
C GLN A 316 16.46 -3.46 -13.44
N GLN A 317 16.09 -4.48 -14.20
CA GLN A 317 14.74 -5.00 -14.22
C GLN A 317 14.80 -6.51 -14.34
N HIS A 318 13.99 -7.22 -13.55
CA HIS A 318 13.88 -8.66 -13.71
C HIS A 318 13.33 -8.98 -15.09
N ALA A 319 14.03 -9.85 -15.84
CA ALA A 319 13.71 -10.21 -17.23
C ALA A 319 12.25 -10.65 -17.46
N GLU A 320 11.62 -11.16 -16.40
CA GLU A 320 10.26 -11.68 -16.40
C GLU A 320 9.18 -10.66 -15.98
N ALA A 321 9.56 -9.44 -15.57
CA ALA A 321 8.70 -8.38 -15.07
C ALA A 321 8.78 -7.11 -15.94
N ARG A 322 8.72 -7.28 -17.27
CA ARG A 322 8.97 -6.22 -18.26
C ARG A 322 8.02 -5.01 -18.17
N ASP A 323 6.82 -5.22 -17.63
CA ASP A 323 5.81 -4.17 -17.45
C ASP A 323 5.90 -3.47 -16.09
N ALA A 324 6.66 -4.03 -15.14
CA ALA A 324 6.90 -3.41 -13.84
C ALA A 324 8.01 -2.39 -13.94
N VAL A 325 7.96 -1.33 -13.12
CA VAL A 325 9.08 -0.38 -13.03
C VAL A 325 10.38 -1.08 -12.61
N PRO A 326 11.56 -0.61 -13.07
CA PRO A 326 12.83 -1.18 -12.64
C PRO A 326 13.08 -1.00 -11.13
N SER A 327 13.89 -1.87 -10.56
CA SER A 327 14.21 -1.86 -9.12
C SER A 327 15.28 -0.83 -8.77
N SER A 328 16.16 -0.50 -9.72
CA SER A 328 17.16 0.56 -9.58
C SER A 328 17.57 1.09 -10.95
N CYS A 329 18.02 2.34 -10.98
CA CYS A 329 18.57 2.98 -12.18
C CYS A 329 19.78 3.83 -11.81
N ARG A 330 20.82 3.82 -12.66
CA ARG A 330 22.02 4.64 -12.50
C ARG A 330 22.20 5.54 -13.71
N LEU A 331 22.39 6.84 -13.47
CA LEU A 331 22.69 7.80 -14.52
C LEU A 331 24.20 7.93 -14.68
N TYR A 332 24.68 7.64 -15.89
CA TYR A 332 26.07 7.79 -16.28
C TYR A 332 26.26 9.02 -17.18
N SER A 333 27.36 9.74 -17.00
CA SER A 333 27.84 10.75 -17.95
C SER A 333 28.52 10.11 -19.18
N ALA A 334 28.85 10.94 -20.17
CA ALA A 334 29.62 10.55 -21.35
C ALA A 334 31.02 9.99 -21.00
N GLN A 335 31.57 10.35 -19.83
CA GLN A 335 32.84 9.81 -19.33
C GLN A 335 32.66 8.54 -18.49
N ALA A 336 31.44 7.97 -18.46
CA ALA A 336 31.08 6.79 -17.67
C ALA A 336 31.22 6.99 -16.13
N SER A 337 31.23 8.23 -15.63
CA SER A 337 31.03 8.49 -14.19
C SER A 337 29.57 8.32 -13.82
N ILE A 338 29.30 7.77 -12.64
CA ILE A 338 27.95 7.75 -12.06
C ILE A 338 27.68 9.15 -11.50
N GLU A 339 26.60 9.77 -11.95
CA GLU A 339 26.13 11.06 -11.45
C GLU A 339 25.04 10.87 -10.39
N PHE A 340 24.13 9.92 -10.62
CA PHE A 340 22.99 9.63 -9.74
C PHE A 340 22.66 8.14 -9.71
N GLU A 341 22.18 7.67 -8.56
CA GLU A 341 21.60 6.34 -8.36
C GLU A 341 20.18 6.50 -7.80
N PHE A 342 19.20 5.87 -8.45
CA PHE A 342 17.79 5.90 -8.07
C PHE A 342 17.34 4.51 -7.64
N ASP A 343 16.67 4.41 -6.50
CA ASP A 343 16.15 3.18 -5.91
C ASP A 343 14.64 3.27 -5.58
N GLN A 344 14.05 4.45 -5.74
CA GLN A 344 12.61 4.69 -5.68
C GLN A 344 12.15 5.17 -7.06
N ILE A 345 11.77 4.24 -7.93
CA ILE A 345 11.44 4.53 -9.32
C ILE A 345 9.94 4.41 -9.54
N ALA A 346 9.40 5.41 -10.22
CA ALA A 346 8.00 5.50 -10.62
C ALA A 346 7.89 6.10 -12.03
N ILE A 347 6.68 6.32 -12.52
CA ILE A 347 6.46 6.74 -13.92
C ILE A 347 6.78 8.22 -14.10
N GLN A 348 6.50 9.05 -13.10
CA GLN A 348 6.59 10.51 -13.15
C GLN A 348 7.72 11.06 -12.27
N GLN A 349 8.17 10.29 -11.28
CA GLN A 349 9.21 10.72 -10.36
C GLN A 349 10.15 9.58 -9.95
N TRP A 350 11.45 9.88 -9.89
CA TRP A 350 12.47 9.00 -9.30
C TRP A 350 13.12 9.66 -8.10
N ARG A 351 13.52 8.88 -7.10
CA ARG A 351 14.30 9.35 -5.95
C ARG A 351 15.45 8.40 -5.66
N GLY A 352 16.50 8.95 -5.06
CA GLY A 352 17.69 8.22 -4.67
C GLY A 352 18.78 9.17 -4.19
N GLN A 353 20.00 8.98 -4.68
CA GLN A 353 21.19 9.71 -4.22
C GLN A 353 22.07 10.18 -5.40
N SER A 354 22.73 11.32 -5.25
CA SER A 354 23.80 11.74 -6.14
C SER A 354 25.11 11.02 -5.81
N SER A 355 26.09 11.11 -6.71
CA SER A 355 27.47 10.62 -6.50
C SER A 355 28.14 11.20 -5.24
N ARG A 356 27.62 12.29 -4.69
CA ARG A 356 28.07 12.94 -3.45
C ARG A 356 27.32 12.47 -2.19
N GLY A 357 26.44 11.48 -2.32
CA GLY A 357 25.61 10.95 -1.24
C GLY A 357 24.50 11.92 -0.78
N LYS A 358 24.14 12.91 -1.60
CA LYS A 358 23.02 13.81 -1.34
C LYS A 358 21.73 13.22 -1.89
N SER A 359 20.60 13.47 -1.24
CA SER A 359 19.29 13.08 -1.79
C SER A 359 19.11 13.65 -3.18
N ALA A 360 18.61 12.83 -4.10
CA ALA A 360 18.38 13.20 -5.49
C ALA A 360 16.95 12.90 -5.91
N VAL A 361 16.48 13.66 -6.88
CA VAL A 361 15.16 13.54 -7.48
C VAL A 361 15.25 13.72 -8.99
N ALA A 362 14.48 12.91 -9.71
CA ALA A 362 14.19 13.12 -11.12
C ALA A 362 12.68 13.31 -11.28
N VAL A 363 12.26 14.29 -12.07
CA VAL A 363 10.85 14.57 -12.35
C VAL A 363 10.66 14.65 -13.86
N ARG A 364 9.64 13.95 -14.35
CA ARG A 364 9.27 13.98 -15.76
C ARG A 364 8.58 15.30 -16.11
N ILE A 365 8.87 15.81 -17.30
CA ILE A 365 8.33 17.06 -17.80
C ILE A 365 7.56 16.78 -19.10
N ASP A 366 6.25 16.57 -18.97
CA ASP A 366 5.38 16.15 -20.09
C ASP A 366 5.00 17.28 -21.06
N ALA A 367 5.29 18.54 -20.70
CA ALA A 367 5.38 19.70 -21.59
C ALA A 367 6.01 20.86 -20.79
N LEU A 368 6.87 21.66 -21.42
CA LEU A 368 7.00 23.05 -20.97
C LEU A 368 5.67 23.75 -21.32
N PRO A 369 5.22 24.75 -20.54
CA PRO A 369 4.35 25.76 -21.14
C PRO A 369 5.02 26.15 -22.45
N ALA A 370 4.29 26.15 -23.56
CA ALA A 370 4.82 26.71 -24.79
C ALA A 370 5.39 28.07 -24.40
N ASP A 371 6.72 28.24 -24.51
CA ASP A 371 7.34 29.53 -24.31
C ASP A 371 6.50 30.54 -25.08
N ASP A 372 6.17 31.65 -24.43
CA ASP A 372 5.55 32.82 -25.04
C ASP A 372 6.09 32.97 -26.46
N VAL A 373 5.26 32.56 -27.42
CA VAL A 373 5.52 32.78 -28.83
C VAL A 373 5.32 34.27 -29.02
N ALA A 374 6.46 34.98 -28.97
CA ALA A 374 6.70 36.30 -29.51
C ALA A 374 5.77 37.43 -29.03
N HIS A 375 6.35 38.40 -28.30
CA HIS A 375 6.66 39.71 -28.88
C HIS A 375 7.67 40.50 -28.04
#